data_AF-A0A2V9SEY9-F1
#
_entry.id   AF-A0A2V9SEY9-F1
#
_cell.length_a   1.000
_cell.length_b   1.000
_cell.length_c   1.000
_cell.angle_alpha   90.00
_cell.angle_beta   90.00
_cell.angle_gamma   90.00
#
_symmetry.space_group_name_H-M   'P 1'
#
loop_
_entity.id
_entity.type
_entity.pdbx_description
1 polymer ?
#
loop_
_entity_poly.entity_id
_entity_poly.type
_entity_poly.pdbx_seq_one_letter_code
_entity_poly.pdbx_strand_id
1 'polypeptide(L)'
;TAQIFYHNRWRGFWTGTALRYGSGTIVENGPRLPQHFTCDLASGVNLWNVEPRRLDLEFDVTNVSNSIYQIAKESEEIPIQYAPSRTVGGSLKFHF
;
A
#
# COMPACT_ATOMS: atom_id res chain seq x y z
N THR A 1 0.70 5.29 11.03
CA THR A 1 -0.11 5.08 9.82
C THR A 1 -1.55 5.43 10.10
N ALA A 2 -2.24 6.06 9.16
CA ALA A 2 -3.68 6.30 9.21
C ALA A 2 -4.34 5.70 7.96
N GLN A 3 -5.55 5.17 8.08
CA GLN A 3 -6.26 4.55 6.96
C GLN A 3 -7.72 4.98 6.96
N ILE A 4 -8.27 5.19 5.76
CA ILE A 4 -9.68 5.51 5.56
C ILE A 4 -10.22 4.54 4.52
N PHE A 5 -11.35 3.91 4.82
CA PHE A 5 -12.04 3.00 3.91
C PHE A 5 -13.48 3.42 3.74
N TYR A 6 -13.95 3.36 2.50
CA TYR A 6 -15.34 3.48 2.13
C TYR A 6 -15.82 2.14 1.56
N HIS A 7 -16.96 1.66 2.07
CA HIS A 7 -17.60 0.44 1.62
C HIS A 7 -19.04 0.74 1.19
N ASN A 8 -19.37 0.47 -0.06
CA ASN A 8 -20.72 0.56 -0.58
C ASN A 8 -21.44 -0.78 -0.42
N ARG A 9 -22.47 -0.81 0.44
CA ARG A 9 -23.26 -2.01 0.74
C ARG A 9 -24.11 -2.52 -0.43
N TRP A 10 -24.47 -1.66 -1.38
CA TRP A 10 -25.44 -1.99 -2.43
C TRP A 10 -24.81 -2.47 -3.74
N ARG A 11 -23.55 -2.10 -4.01
CA ARG A 11 -22.87 -2.40 -5.29
C ARG A 11 -21.56 -3.17 -5.15
N GLY A 12 -21.28 -3.69 -3.96
CA GLY A 12 -20.06 -4.49 -3.70
C GLY A 12 -18.76 -3.75 -3.99
N PHE A 13 -18.80 -2.41 -4.06
CA PHE A 13 -17.65 -1.56 -4.30
C PHE A 13 -17.04 -1.10 -2.96
N TRP A 14 -15.72 -1.06 -2.91
CA TRP A 14 -14.99 -0.44 -1.82
C TRP A 14 -13.79 0.33 -2.35
N THR A 15 -13.35 1.33 -1.59
CA THR A 15 -12.08 2.00 -1.81
C THR A 15 -11.44 2.36 -0.48
N GLY A 16 -10.13 2.38 -0.46
CA GLY A 16 -9.34 2.71 0.71
C GLY A 16 -8.16 3.59 0.35
N THR A 17 -7.73 4.38 1.32
CA THR A 17 -6.46 5.09 1.31
C THR A 17 -5.69 4.81 2.58
N ALA A 18 -4.38 4.62 2.46
CA ALA A 18 -3.47 4.48 3.59
C ALA A 18 -2.41 5.58 3.54
N LEU A 19 -2.32 6.36 4.60
CA LEU A 19 -1.33 7.42 4.76
C LEU A 19 -0.26 6.95 5.75
N ARG A 20 1.00 7.01 5.33
CA ARG A 20 2.15 6.61 6.15
C ARG A 20 3.07 7.82 6.32
N TYR A 21 3.34 8.16 7.56
CA TYR A 21 4.32 9.17 7.94
C TYR A 21 5.42 8.51 8.77
N GLY A 22 6.67 8.75 8.39
CA GLY A 22 7.85 8.37 9.16
C GLY A 22 8.63 9.62 9.53
N SER A 23 8.94 9.80 10.82
CA SER A 23 9.70 10.95 11.35
C SER A 23 11.22 10.85 11.15
N GLY A 24 11.66 9.92 10.30
CA GLY A 24 13.07 9.59 10.10
C GLY A 24 13.60 8.56 11.11
N THR A 25 14.51 7.72 10.65
CA THR A 25 15.09 6.61 11.43
C THR A 25 16.56 6.88 11.71
N ILE A 26 17.03 6.57 12.92
CA ILE A 26 18.46 6.61 13.26
C ILE A 26 19.08 5.31 12.74
N VAL A 27 20.12 5.43 11.92
CA VAL A 27 20.91 4.30 11.44
C VAL A 27 22.06 4.08 12.41
N GLU A 28 22.35 2.83 12.76
CA GLU A 28 23.50 2.50 13.60
C GLU A 28 24.79 2.99 12.93
N ASN A 29 25.60 3.78 13.65
CA ASN A 29 26.81 4.41 13.14
C ASN A 29 26.62 5.32 11.90
N GLY A 30 25.41 5.85 11.67
CA GLY A 30 25.08 6.66 10.50
C GLY A 30 24.26 7.92 10.78
N PRO A 31 24.07 8.80 9.77
CA PRO A 31 23.20 9.96 9.90
C PRO A 31 21.74 9.52 10.01
N ARG A 32 20.92 10.33 10.71
CA ARG A 32 19.47 10.13 10.77
C ARG A 32 18.87 10.28 9.37
N LEU A 33 18.10 9.28 8.94
CA LEU A 33 17.38 9.34 7.67
C LEU A 33 16.28 10.41 7.72
N PRO A 34 16.01 11.10 6.61
CA PRO A 34 14.94 12.10 6.55
C PRO A 34 13.55 11.53 6.86
N GLN A 35 12.66 12.41 7.28
CA GLN A 35 11.24 12.10 7.35
C GLN A 35 10.66 11.85 5.95
N HIS A 36 9.58 11.07 5.88
CA HIS A 36 8.88 10.79 4.63
C HIS A 36 7.38 10.66 4.86
N PHE A 37 6.63 10.93 3.80
CA PHE A 37 5.19 10.75 3.75
C PHE A 37 4.80 10.03 2.46
N THR A 38 4.00 8.97 2.58
CA THR A 38 3.48 8.23 1.43
C THR A 38 1.97 8.01 1.58
N CYS A 39 1.33 7.83 0.43
CA CYS A 39 -0.08 7.51 0.32
C CYS A 39 -0.21 6.29 -0.59
N ASP A 40 -0.98 5.30 -0.14
CA ASP A 40 -1.40 4.17 -0.95
C ASP A 40 -2.91 4.27 -1.19
N LEU A 41 -3.34 3.82 -2.37
CA LEU A 41 -4.75 3.73 -2.75
C LEU A 41 -5.08 2.30 -3.10
N ALA A 42 -6.29 1.88 -2.73
CA ALA A 42 -6.83 0.60 -3.15
C ALA A 42 -8.32 0.75 -3.47
N SER A 43 -8.79 -0.06 -4.39
CA SER A 43 -10.21 -0.17 -4.71
C SER A 43 -10.54 -1.59 -5.11
N GLY A 44 -11.78 -2.00 -4.85
CA GLY A 44 -12.26 -3.28 -5.32
C GLY A 44 -13.75 -3.24 -5.62
N VAL A 45 -14.16 -4.16 -6.47
CA VAL A 45 -15.55 -4.33 -6.88
C VAL A 45 -15.87 -5.79 -7.03
N ASN A 46 -17.03 -6.18 -6.52
CA ASN A 46 -17.62 -7.45 -6.87
C ASN A 46 -18.21 -7.38 -8.29
N LEU A 47 -17.63 -8.13 -9.22
CA LEU A 47 -18.08 -8.19 -10.61
C LEU A 47 -19.27 -9.14 -10.80
N TRP A 48 -19.31 -10.21 -10.01
CA TRP A 48 -20.38 -11.21 -10.06
C TRP A 48 -20.58 -11.83 -8.68
N ASN A 49 -21.84 -11.90 -8.23
CA ASN A 49 -22.25 -12.59 -7.02
C ASN A 49 -23.53 -13.40 -7.28
N VAL A 50 -23.39 -14.68 -7.61
CA VAL A 50 -24.51 -15.63 -7.76
C VAL A 50 -24.10 -16.92 -7.05
N GLU A 51 -24.68 -17.18 -5.87
CA GLU A 51 -24.37 -18.35 -5.05
C GLU A 51 -24.33 -19.65 -5.90
N PRO A 52 -23.26 -20.47 -5.81
CA PRO A 52 -22.09 -20.37 -4.92
C PRO A 52 -20.91 -19.55 -5.47
N ARG A 53 -21.05 -18.94 -6.65
CA ARG A 53 -19.94 -18.35 -7.42
C ARG A 53 -19.81 -16.84 -7.16
N ARG A 54 -18.57 -16.41 -6.94
CA ARG A 54 -18.24 -15.00 -6.74
C ARG A 54 -16.97 -14.59 -7.48
N LEU A 55 -17.02 -13.45 -8.17
CA LEU A 55 -15.87 -12.84 -8.85
C LEU A 55 -15.60 -11.45 -8.27
N ASP A 56 -14.42 -11.25 -7.70
CA ASP A 56 -13.97 -9.96 -7.18
C ASP A 56 -12.75 -9.46 -7.95
N LEU A 57 -12.74 -8.17 -8.26
CA LEU A 57 -11.62 -7.46 -8.86
C LEU A 57 -11.10 -6.42 -7.86
N GLU A 58 -9.79 -6.39 -7.66
CA GLU A 58 -9.10 -5.41 -6.81
C GLU A 58 -7.95 -4.76 -7.58
N PHE A 59 -7.70 -3.49 -7.27
CA PHE A 59 -6.62 -2.69 -7.83
C PHE A 59 -5.97 -1.86 -6.72
N ASP A 60 -4.64 -1.81 -6.72
CA ASP A 60 -3.84 -1.11 -5.72
C ASP A 60 -2.73 -0.28 -6.37
N VAL A 61 -2.47 0.88 -5.77
CA VAL A 61 -1.34 1.74 -6.11
C VAL A 61 -0.64 2.10 -4.83
N THR A 62 0.61 1.66 -4.66
CA THR A 62 1.42 2.04 -3.52
C THR A 62 2.26 3.26 -3.86
N ASN A 63 2.58 4.10 -2.87
CA ASN A 63 3.41 5.28 -3.04
C ASN A 63 2.92 6.16 -4.21
N VAL A 64 1.67 6.61 -4.12
CA VAL A 64 0.95 7.36 -5.16
C VAL A 64 1.66 8.67 -5.54
N SER A 65 2.43 9.29 -4.65
CA SER A 65 3.24 10.46 -4.96
C SER A 65 4.58 10.12 -5.64
N ASN A 66 4.92 8.83 -5.76
CA ASN A 66 6.23 8.35 -6.19
C ASN A 66 7.38 8.96 -5.37
N SER A 67 7.20 9.05 -4.06
CA SER A 67 8.21 9.56 -3.13
C SER A 67 9.43 8.65 -3.11
N ILE A 68 10.62 9.21 -3.31
CA ILE A 68 11.89 8.49 -3.24
C ILE A 68 12.53 8.81 -1.89
N TYR A 69 12.63 7.80 -1.03
CA TYR A 69 13.18 7.97 0.31
C TYR A 69 13.98 6.75 0.74
N GLN A 70 14.91 6.97 1.66
CA GLN A 70 15.74 5.93 2.24
C GLN A 70 15.07 5.31 3.46
N ILE A 71 15.27 4.03 3.64
CA ILE A 71 14.85 3.24 4.80
C ILE A 71 16.08 2.56 5.41
N ALA A 72 16.07 2.48 6.74
CA ALA A 72 17.07 1.70 7.46
C ALA A 72 16.75 0.22 7.32
N LYS A 73 17.80 -0.61 7.20
CA LYS A 73 17.69 -2.06 7.14
C LYS A 73 18.44 -2.67 8.31
N GLU A 74 17.92 -3.80 8.80
CA GLU A 74 18.63 -4.67 9.73
C GLU A 74 19.65 -5.51 8.95
N SER A 75 20.71 -4.86 8.46
CA SER A 75 21.80 -5.51 7.73
C SER A 75 23.10 -4.77 8.01
N GLU A 76 24.13 -5.52 8.43
CA GLU A 76 25.47 -4.95 8.67
C GLU A 76 26.16 -4.51 7.37
N GLU A 77 25.90 -5.21 6.25
CA GLU A 77 26.55 -4.94 4.96
C GLU A 77 25.85 -3.83 4.17
N ILE A 78 24.52 -3.74 4.25
CA ILE A 78 23.71 -2.74 3.53
C ILE A 78 22.69 -2.10 4.49
N PRO A 79 23.14 -1.20 5.38
CA PRO A 79 22.29 -0.63 6.44
C PRO A 79 21.25 0.36 5.91
N ILE A 80 21.37 0.83 4.66
CA ILE A 80 20.46 1.79 4.04
C ILE A 80 20.04 1.29 2.66
N GLN A 81 18.73 1.34 2.38
CA GLN A 81 18.16 1.03 1.07
C GLN A 81 17.14 2.10 0.68
N TYR A 82 16.90 2.31 -0.62
CA TYR A 82 15.74 3.05 -1.08
C TYR A 82 14.46 2.23 -0.94
N ALA A 83 13.39 2.87 -0.47
CA ALA A 83 12.06 2.30 -0.50
C ALA A 83 11.59 2.05 -1.94
N PRO A 84 10.68 1.08 -2.16
CA PRO A 84 10.09 0.87 -3.47
C PRO A 84 9.48 2.15 -4.06
N SER A 85 9.73 2.37 -5.35
CA SER A 85 9.01 3.37 -6.14
C SER A 85 7.52 3.00 -6.25
N ARG A 86 6.72 3.88 -6.86
CA ARG A 86 5.30 3.61 -7.10
C ARG A 86 5.11 2.24 -7.75
N THR A 87 4.30 1.39 -7.13
CA THR A 87 3.87 0.12 -7.72
C THR A 87 2.39 0.18 -8.04
N VAL A 88 2.00 -0.54 -9.09
CA VAL A 88 0.62 -0.74 -9.48
C VAL A 88 0.35 -2.23 -9.49
N GLY A 89 -0.68 -2.65 -8.77
CA GLY A 89 -1.07 -4.03 -8.60
C GLY A 89 -2.57 -4.21 -8.81
N GLY A 90 -2.96 -5.48 -8.94
CA GLY A 90 -4.35 -5.86 -8.96
C GLY A 90 -4.50 -7.36 -8.82
N SER A 91 -5.69 -7.79 -8.42
CA SER A 91 -6.01 -9.20 -8.27
C SER A 91 -7.42 -9.50 -8.75
N LEU A 92 -7.60 -10.71 -9.28
CA LEU A 92 -8.90 -11.27 -9.64
C LEU A 92 -9.10 -12.51 -8.77
N LYS A 93 -10.19 -12.55 -8.01
CA LYS A 93 -10.49 -13.64 -7.09
C LYS A 93 -11.78 -14.33 -7.53
N PHE A 94 -11.68 -15.63 -7.84
CA PHE A 94 -12.82 -16.46 -8.18
C PHE A 94 -13.11 -17.43 -7.04
N HIS A 95 -14.35 -17.45 -6.56
CA HIS A 95 -14.84 -18.39 -5.55
C HIS A 95 -15.85 -19.34 -6.19
N PHE A 96 -15.78 -20.63 -5.83
CA PHE A 96 -16.59 -21.72 -6.37
C PHE A 96 -17.44 -22.38 -5.28
#